data_AF-B0K5K5-F1
#
_entry.id   AF-B0K5K5-F1
#
_cell.length_a   1.000
_cell.length_b   1.000
_cell.length_c   1.000
_cell.angle_alpha   90.00
_cell.angle_beta   90.00
_cell.angle_gamma   90.00
#
_symmetry.space_group_name_H-M   'P 1'
#
loop_
_entity.id
_entity.type
_entity.pdbx_description
1 polymer ?
#
loop_
_entity_poly.entity_id
_entity_poly.type
_entity_poly.pdbx_seq_one_letter_code
_entity_poly.pdbx_strand_id
1 'polypeptide(L)'
;MVKETITSDMEVRILMNMALIIEKKESTQKSLELLLFCLEALSPQDWETKIKVYYNISYRYHLLSIYEKSLYYANLGIETCVKNNTLSGLGLLLFRKAIAELNLDKEVYKDSLIKSIHIFEITGQERLKKITIGSCKKLYKLEITKENGMVVMKEL
;
A
#
# COMPACT_ATOMS: atom_id res chain seq x y z
N MET A 1 -8.81 29.77 -15.14
CA MET A 1 -10.12 29.23 -14.72
C MET A 1 -10.04 27.72 -14.85
N VAL A 2 -9.58 27.03 -13.80
CA VAL A 2 -9.51 25.56 -13.83
C VAL A 2 -10.86 25.06 -13.36
N LYS A 3 -11.49 24.23 -14.17
CA LYS A 3 -12.80 23.64 -13.92
C LYS A 3 -12.69 22.77 -12.66
N GLU A 4 -13.28 23.22 -11.56
CA GLU A 4 -13.59 22.35 -10.42
C GLU A 4 -14.69 21.39 -10.86
N THR A 5 -14.29 20.31 -11.54
CA THR A 5 -15.17 19.15 -11.66
C THR A 5 -15.15 18.47 -10.30
N ILE A 6 -16.13 18.78 -9.46
CA ILE A 6 -16.44 18.00 -8.27
C ILE A 6 -16.69 16.57 -8.77
N THR A 7 -15.71 15.69 -8.56
CA THR A 7 -15.78 14.28 -8.95
C THR A 7 -16.34 13.55 -7.74
N SER A 8 -17.47 12.87 -7.90
CA SER A 8 -18.08 12.10 -6.82
C SER A 8 -17.17 10.96 -6.36
N ASP A 9 -17.31 10.51 -5.11
CA ASP A 9 -16.58 9.33 -4.59
C ASP A 9 -16.77 8.09 -5.50
N MET A 10 -17.97 7.93 -6.07
CA MET A 10 -18.25 6.84 -7.02
C MET A 10 -17.39 6.94 -8.28
N GLU A 11 -17.28 8.13 -8.88
CA GLU A 11 -16.46 8.35 -10.07
C GLU A 11 -14.98 8.11 -9.76
N VAL A 12 -14.48 8.60 -8.61
CA VAL A 12 -13.10 8.33 -8.20
C VAL A 12 -12.86 6.83 -8.04
N ARG A 13 -13.78 6.09 -7.42
CA ARG A 13 -13.68 4.64 -7.27
C ARG A 13 -13.70 3.89 -8.61
N ILE A 14 -14.48 4.37 -9.59
CA ILE A 14 -14.47 3.82 -10.96
C ILE A 14 -13.10 4.06 -11.59
N LEU A 15 -12.59 5.30 -11.54
CA LEU A 15 -11.29 5.66 -12.10
C LEU A 15 -10.15 4.88 -11.45
N MET A 16 -10.20 4.66 -10.14
CA MET A 16 -9.24 3.80 -9.43
C MET A 16 -9.23 2.38 -9.98
N ASN A 17 -10.41 1.77 -10.20
CA ASN A 17 -10.51 0.44 -10.77
C ASN A 17 -10.03 0.40 -12.23
N MET A 18 -10.32 1.44 -13.01
CA MET A 18 -9.76 1.60 -14.36
C MET A 18 -8.24 1.67 -14.32
N ALA A 19 -7.65 2.40 -13.37
CA ALA A 19 -6.20 2.48 -13.21
C ALA A 19 -5.57 1.09 -12.97
N LEU A 20 -6.26 0.20 -12.24
CA LEU A 20 -5.80 -1.19 -12.05
C LEU A 20 -5.80 -1.99 -13.35
N ILE A 21 -6.73 -1.73 -14.26
CA ILE A 21 -6.83 -2.39 -15.57
C ILE A 21 -5.79 -1.81 -16.53
N ILE A 22 -5.65 -0.47 -16.58
CA ILE A 22 -4.69 0.26 -17.43
C ILE A 22 -3.26 -0.19 -17.15
N GLU A 23 -2.90 -0.42 -15.89
CA GLU A 23 -1.57 -0.93 -15.55
C GLU A 23 -1.25 -2.26 -16.25
N LYS A 24 -2.23 -3.16 -16.33
CA LYS A 24 -2.08 -4.48 -16.94
C LYS A 24 -2.16 -4.48 -18.46
N LYS A 25 -2.83 -3.49 -19.04
CA LYS A 25 -3.14 -3.45 -20.49
C LYS A 25 -2.30 -2.46 -21.27
N GLU A 26 -1.79 -1.43 -20.60
CA GLU A 26 -1.07 -0.33 -21.25
C GLU A 26 0.26 -0.05 -20.58
N SER A 27 0.26 0.62 -19.43
CA SER A 27 1.49 0.93 -18.70
C SER A 27 1.24 1.29 -17.24
N THR A 28 2.24 1.00 -16.40
CA THR A 28 2.27 1.44 -15.00
C THR A 28 2.25 2.97 -14.87
N GLN A 29 2.88 3.69 -15.80
CA GLN A 29 2.95 5.15 -15.79
C GLN A 29 1.56 5.79 -15.97
N LYS A 30 0.79 5.36 -16.98
CA LYS A 30 -0.60 5.85 -17.18
C LYS A 30 -1.50 5.51 -15.99
N SER A 31 -1.34 4.33 -15.41
CA SER A 31 -2.05 3.95 -14.18
C SER A 31 -1.75 4.90 -13.03
N LEU A 32 -0.47 5.26 -12.85
CA LEU A 32 -0.02 6.20 -11.83
C LEU A 32 -0.61 7.60 -12.05
N GLU A 33 -0.55 8.12 -13.28
CA GLU A 33 -1.12 9.43 -13.63
C GLU A 33 -2.62 9.51 -13.28
N LEU A 34 -3.39 8.46 -13.59
CA LEU A 34 -4.81 8.41 -13.25
C LEU A 34 -5.05 8.36 -11.73
N LEU A 35 -4.21 7.64 -10.99
CA LEU A 35 -4.32 7.58 -9.52
C LEU A 35 -3.95 8.91 -8.85
N LEU A 36 -2.97 9.65 -9.40
CA LEU A 36 -2.62 10.99 -8.93
C LEU A 36 -3.76 11.97 -9.17
N PHE A 37 -4.38 11.92 -10.35
CA PHE A 37 -5.60 12.69 -10.64
C PHE A 37 -6.73 12.35 -9.64
N CYS A 38 -6.96 11.06 -9.36
CA CYS A 38 -7.93 10.63 -8.34
C CYS A 38 -7.61 11.22 -6.96
N LEU A 39 -6.34 11.26 -6.57
CA LEU A 39 -5.94 11.81 -5.28
C LEU A 39 -6.23 13.30 -5.16
N GLU A 40 -5.95 14.07 -6.22
CA GLU A 40 -6.21 15.51 -6.29
C GLU A 40 -7.71 15.84 -6.25
N ALA A 41 -8.55 14.97 -6.80
CA ALA A 41 -10.00 15.14 -6.80
C ALA A 41 -10.67 14.88 -5.43
N LEU A 42 -9.98 14.22 -4.49
CA LEU A 42 -10.56 13.82 -3.20
C LEU A 42 -10.41 14.92 -2.14
N SER A 43 -11.51 15.21 -1.44
CA SER A 43 -11.53 16.13 -0.30
C SER A 43 -10.84 15.51 0.94
N PRO A 44 -10.47 16.31 1.95
CA PRO A 44 -9.98 15.78 3.22
C PRO A 44 -10.95 14.80 3.92
N GLN A 45 -12.25 14.93 3.67
CA GLN A 45 -13.29 14.08 4.26
C GLN A 45 -13.34 12.68 3.62
N ASP A 46 -12.82 12.51 2.40
CA ASP A 46 -12.80 11.23 1.69
C ASP A 46 -11.62 10.33 2.10
N TRP A 47 -11.26 10.36 3.38
CA TRP A 47 -10.06 9.72 3.91
C TRP A 47 -10.04 8.20 3.68
N GLU A 48 -11.19 7.53 3.69
CA GLU A 48 -11.31 6.10 3.39
C GLU A 48 -10.86 5.75 1.97
N THR A 49 -11.27 6.58 1.00
CA THR A 49 -10.90 6.41 -0.40
C THR A 49 -9.44 6.81 -0.61
N LYS A 50 -8.96 7.86 0.08
CA LYS A 50 -7.54 8.25 0.07
C LYS A 50 -6.61 7.13 0.53
N ILE A 51 -6.94 6.40 1.59
CA ILE A 51 -6.15 5.24 2.06
C ILE A 51 -5.91 4.23 0.91
N LYS A 52 -6.96 3.91 0.15
CA LYS A 52 -6.89 2.98 -0.98
C LYS A 52 -6.09 3.55 -2.15
N VAL A 53 -6.26 4.84 -2.45
CA VAL A 53 -5.50 5.55 -3.49
C VAL A 53 -4.01 5.56 -3.14
N TYR A 54 -3.65 5.90 -1.89
CA TYR A 54 -2.27 5.89 -1.42
C TYR A 54 -1.62 4.51 -1.53
N TYR A 55 -2.33 3.45 -1.15
CA TYR A 55 -1.84 2.08 -1.35
C TYR A 55 -1.57 1.79 -2.83
N ASN A 56 -2.50 2.14 -3.72
CA ASN A 56 -2.36 1.89 -5.16
C ASN A 56 -1.20 2.70 -5.76
N ILE A 57 -1.07 4.00 -5.42
CA ILE A 57 0.03 4.86 -5.86
C ILE A 57 1.37 4.31 -5.39
N SER A 58 1.47 3.96 -4.10
CA SER A 58 2.68 3.36 -3.53
C SER A 58 3.09 2.10 -4.29
N TYR A 59 2.12 1.25 -4.66
CA TYR A 59 2.40 0.07 -5.48
C TYR A 59 2.86 0.42 -6.90
N ARG A 60 2.29 1.45 -7.56
CA ARG A 60 2.74 1.87 -8.89
C ARG A 60 4.17 2.38 -8.88
N TYR A 61 4.54 3.18 -7.88
CA TYR A 61 5.92 3.60 -7.73
C TYR A 61 6.87 2.44 -7.45
N HIS A 62 6.44 1.42 -6.69
CA HIS A 62 7.22 0.19 -6.51
C HIS A 62 7.44 -0.56 -7.84
N LEU A 63 6.40 -0.69 -8.67
CA LEU A 63 6.51 -1.31 -10.00
C LEU A 63 7.43 -0.54 -10.95
N LEU A 64 7.57 0.77 -10.76
CA LEU A 64 8.50 1.63 -11.49
C LEU A 64 9.90 1.70 -10.84
N SER A 65 10.14 0.94 -9.76
CA SER A 65 11.37 0.96 -8.97
C SER A 65 11.74 2.34 -8.38
N ILE A 66 10.75 3.19 -8.13
CA ILE A 66 10.92 4.51 -7.49
C ILE A 66 10.55 4.38 -6.01
N TYR A 67 11.43 3.75 -5.24
CA TYR A 67 11.11 3.28 -3.89
C TYR A 67 10.91 4.40 -2.88
N GLU A 68 11.56 5.56 -3.04
CA GLU A 68 11.36 6.73 -2.17
C GLU A 68 9.93 7.26 -2.26
N LYS A 69 9.38 7.34 -3.47
CA LYS A 69 7.98 7.74 -3.67
C LYS A 69 7.02 6.64 -3.21
N SER A 70 7.37 5.37 -3.43
CA SER A 70 6.59 4.26 -2.90
C SER A 70 6.46 4.34 -1.38
N LEU A 71 7.56 4.61 -0.68
CA LEU A 71 7.62 4.81 0.76
C LEU A 71 6.84 6.05 1.21
N TYR A 72 7.00 7.17 0.51
CA TYR A 72 6.28 8.42 0.79
C TYR A 72 4.76 8.21 0.82
N TYR A 73 4.19 7.64 -0.24
CA TYR A 73 2.74 7.42 -0.31
C TYR A 73 2.25 6.33 0.66
N ALA A 74 3.08 5.32 0.96
CA ALA A 74 2.75 4.35 2.01
C ALA A 74 2.63 5.04 3.39
N ASN A 75 3.56 5.93 3.73
CA ASN A 75 3.53 6.70 4.97
C ASN A 75 2.33 7.65 5.04
N LEU A 76 1.98 8.36 3.97
CA LEU A 76 0.77 9.19 3.93
C LEU A 76 -0.50 8.39 4.21
N GLY A 77 -0.58 7.17 3.66
CA GLY A 77 -1.68 6.25 3.96
C GLY A 77 -1.71 5.85 5.43
N ILE A 78 -0.55 5.49 6.00
CA ILE A 78 -0.44 5.11 7.43
C ILE A 78 -0.84 6.26 8.33
N GLU A 79 -0.36 7.48 8.07
CA GLU A 79 -0.74 8.70 8.81
C GLU A 79 -2.24 8.94 8.72
N THR A 80 -2.85 8.71 7.55
CA THR A 80 -4.31 8.82 7.37
C THR A 80 -5.05 7.77 8.20
N CYS A 81 -4.57 6.53 8.25
CA CYS A 81 -5.14 5.49 9.11
C CYS A 81 -5.07 5.87 10.60
N VAL A 82 -3.89 6.32 11.06
CA VAL A 82 -3.64 6.70 12.46
C VAL A 82 -4.50 7.88 12.86
N LYS A 83 -4.53 8.95 12.06
CA LYS A 83 -5.33 10.15 12.34
C LYS A 83 -6.82 9.87 12.49
N ASN A 84 -7.33 8.89 11.74
CA ASN A 84 -8.75 8.52 11.75
C ASN A 84 -9.04 7.27 12.60
N ASN A 85 -8.08 6.80 13.41
CA ASN A 85 -8.22 5.63 14.29
C ASN A 85 -8.76 4.38 13.58
N THR A 86 -8.31 4.11 12.35
CA THR A 86 -8.76 2.98 11.55
C THR A 86 -7.64 1.98 11.29
N LEU A 87 -7.98 0.69 11.39
CA LEU A 87 -7.11 -0.40 10.94
C LEU A 87 -7.37 -0.77 9.47
N SER A 88 -8.39 -0.17 8.85
CA SER A 88 -8.75 -0.43 7.45
C SER A 88 -7.61 0.00 6.52
N GLY A 89 -7.02 -0.96 5.81
CA GLY A 89 -5.88 -0.73 4.91
C GLY A 89 -4.51 -0.60 5.60
N LEU A 90 -4.46 -0.44 6.93
CA LEU A 90 -3.20 -0.21 7.66
C LEU A 90 -2.19 -1.35 7.45
N GLY A 91 -2.63 -2.60 7.54
CA GLY A 91 -1.76 -3.77 7.33
C GLY A 91 -1.15 -3.81 5.92
N LEU A 92 -1.94 -3.47 4.89
CA LEU A 92 -1.47 -3.41 3.50
C LEU A 92 -0.47 -2.28 3.28
N LEU A 93 -0.70 -1.10 3.89
CA LEU A 93 0.21 0.04 3.80
C LEU A 93 1.52 -0.21 4.54
N LEU A 94 1.48 -0.82 5.73
CA LEU A 94 2.68 -1.26 6.46
C LEU A 94 3.50 -2.26 5.66
N PHE A 95 2.84 -3.16 4.93
CA PHE A 95 3.54 -4.06 4.01
C PHE A 95 4.24 -3.28 2.88
N ARG A 96 3.54 -2.34 2.24
CA ARG A 96 4.14 -1.50 1.19
C ARG A 96 5.32 -0.69 1.70
N LYS A 97 5.20 -0.12 2.89
CA LYS A 97 6.29 0.57 3.59
C LYS A 97 7.49 -0.36 3.78
N ALA A 98 7.28 -1.55 4.35
CA ALA A 98 8.35 -2.53 4.55
C ALA A 98 9.06 -2.89 3.25
N ILE A 99 8.32 -3.15 2.16
CA ILE A 99 8.94 -3.47 0.88
C ILE A 99 9.74 -2.28 0.32
N ALA A 100 9.23 -1.06 0.43
CA ALA A 100 9.98 0.11 -0.02
C ALA A 100 11.25 0.35 0.84
N GLU A 101 11.16 0.14 2.16
CA GLU A 101 12.31 0.22 3.07
C GLU A 101 13.37 -0.84 2.75
N LEU A 102 12.95 -2.07 2.47
CA LEU A 102 13.84 -3.17 2.06
C LEU A 102 14.60 -2.81 0.77
N ASN A 103 13.91 -2.31 -0.26
CA ASN A 103 14.55 -1.93 -1.53
C ASN A 103 15.40 -0.65 -1.43
N LEU A 104 15.33 0.05 -0.30
CA LEU A 104 16.16 1.22 0.03
C LEU A 104 17.26 0.86 1.04
N ASP A 105 17.50 -0.44 1.28
CA ASP A 105 18.49 -0.95 2.24
C ASP A 105 18.31 -0.42 3.67
N LYS A 106 17.05 -0.18 4.09
CA LYS A 106 16.72 0.31 5.42
C LYS A 106 16.26 -0.82 6.33
N GLU A 107 17.11 -1.22 7.29
CA GLU A 107 16.83 -2.28 8.28
C GLU A 107 15.48 -2.18 9.01
N VAL A 108 14.94 -0.97 9.15
CA VAL A 108 13.62 -0.73 9.76
C VAL A 108 12.47 -1.44 9.03
N TYR A 109 12.68 -1.92 7.80
CA TYR A 109 11.71 -2.74 7.06
C TYR A 109 11.20 -3.93 7.88
N LYS A 110 12.05 -4.51 8.74
CA LYS A 110 11.72 -5.65 9.60
C LYS A 110 10.58 -5.30 10.56
N ASP A 111 10.66 -4.14 11.21
CA ASP A 111 9.61 -3.66 12.12
C ASP A 111 8.31 -3.37 11.37
N SER A 112 8.38 -2.68 10.23
CA SER A 112 7.22 -2.41 9.37
C SER A 112 6.51 -3.71 8.92
N LEU A 113 7.28 -4.75 8.58
CA LEU A 113 6.75 -6.03 8.11
C LEU A 113 6.10 -6.83 9.24
N ILE A 114 6.72 -6.89 10.42
CA ILE A 114 6.14 -7.52 11.61
C ILE A 114 4.81 -6.86 11.97
N LYS A 115 4.78 -5.52 12.00
CA LYS A 115 3.54 -4.76 12.27
C LYS A 115 2.45 -5.09 11.25
N SER A 116 2.78 -5.17 9.96
CA SER A 116 1.82 -5.57 8.92
C SER A 116 1.17 -6.94 9.22
N ILE A 117 1.99 -7.94 9.57
CA ILE A 117 1.53 -9.29 9.88
C ILE A 117 0.61 -9.30 11.10
N HIS A 118 0.99 -8.59 12.16
CA HIS A 118 0.17 -8.49 13.36
C HIS A 118 -1.16 -7.78 13.11
N ILE A 119 -1.19 -6.72 12.28
CA ILE A 119 -2.45 -6.10 11.89
C ILE A 119 -3.36 -7.10 11.17
N PHE A 120 -2.82 -7.90 10.24
CA PHE A 120 -3.64 -8.94 9.59
C PHE A 120 -4.15 -10.00 10.56
N GLU A 121 -3.36 -10.39 11.56
CA GLU A 121 -3.77 -11.35 12.60
C GLU A 121 -4.88 -10.78 13.49
N ILE A 122 -4.68 -9.58 14.05
CA ILE A 122 -5.65 -8.92 14.95
C ILE A 122 -6.98 -8.64 14.24
N THR A 123 -6.93 -8.31 12.95
CA THR A 123 -8.13 -8.02 12.14
C THR A 123 -8.76 -9.27 11.51
N GLY A 124 -8.24 -10.48 11.79
CA GLY A 124 -8.76 -11.73 11.24
C GLY A 124 -8.57 -11.91 9.73
N GLN A 125 -7.68 -11.13 9.10
CA GLN A 125 -7.40 -11.13 7.66
C GLN A 125 -6.40 -12.23 7.27
N GLU A 126 -6.69 -13.48 7.64
CA GLU A 126 -5.79 -14.63 7.47
C GLU A 126 -5.35 -14.87 6.03
N ARG A 127 -6.23 -14.60 5.06
CA ARG A 127 -5.91 -14.71 3.63
C ARG A 127 -4.81 -13.70 3.23
N LEU A 128 -4.92 -12.45 3.69
CA LEU A 128 -3.91 -11.42 3.38
C LEU A 128 -2.59 -11.72 4.07
N LYS A 129 -2.62 -12.22 5.31
CA LYS A 129 -1.41 -12.68 6.02
C LYS A 129 -0.66 -13.75 5.21
N LYS A 130 -1.38 -14.78 4.73
CA LYS A 130 -0.80 -15.86 3.92
C LYS A 130 -0.22 -15.35 2.60
N ILE A 131 -0.93 -14.47 1.90
CA ILE A 131 -0.44 -13.85 0.65
C ILE A 131 0.82 -13.05 0.92
N THR A 132 0.84 -12.23 1.98
CA THR A 132 1.98 -11.40 2.36
C THR A 132 3.22 -12.25 2.64
N ILE A 133 3.11 -13.26 3.50
CA ILE A 133 4.21 -14.19 3.81
C ILE A 133 4.68 -14.93 2.55
N GLY A 134 3.75 -15.39 1.72
CA GLY A 134 4.07 -16.05 0.45
C GLY A 134 4.83 -15.15 -0.52
N SER A 135 4.45 -13.87 -0.60
CA SER A 135 5.16 -12.86 -1.40
C SER A 135 6.56 -12.58 -0.86
N CYS A 136 6.74 -12.48 0.46
CA CYS A 136 8.05 -12.35 1.11
C CYS A 136 9.01 -13.45 0.67
N LYS A 137 8.56 -14.72 0.72
CA LYS A 137 9.38 -15.85 0.31
C LYS A 137 9.70 -15.85 -1.19
N LYS A 138 8.69 -15.64 -2.03
CA LYS A 138 8.81 -15.78 -3.50
C LYS A 138 9.53 -14.62 -4.18
N LEU A 139 9.30 -13.40 -3.72
CA LEU A 139 9.74 -12.18 -4.42
C LEU A 139 10.92 -11.50 -3.72
N TYR A 140 11.04 -11.67 -2.40
CA TYR A 140 12.01 -10.92 -1.60
C TYR A 140 13.02 -11.80 -0.86
N LYS A 141 12.98 -13.13 -1.08
CA LYS A 141 13.86 -14.10 -0.41
C LYS A 141 13.84 -13.98 1.13
N LEU A 142 12.68 -13.64 1.68
CA LEU A 142 12.46 -13.53 3.11
C LEU A 142 11.59 -14.71 3.58
N GLU A 143 12.14 -15.54 4.45
CA GLU A 143 11.39 -16.55 5.18
C GLU A 143 10.81 -15.95 6.46
N ILE A 144 9.51 -16.12 6.64
CA ILE A 144 8.78 -15.63 7.81
C ILE A 144 8.12 -16.81 8.50
N THR A 145 8.52 -17.05 9.75
CA THR A 145 8.01 -18.14 10.58
C THR A 145 7.39 -17.59 11.87
N LYS A 146 6.67 -18.45 12.60
CA LYS A 146 6.21 -18.17 13.95
C LYS A 146 6.94 -19.10 14.90
N GLU A 147 7.81 -18.56 15.74
CA GLU A 147 8.58 -19.30 16.73
C GLU A 147 8.18 -18.78 18.12
N ASN A 148 7.71 -19.65 19.01
CA ASN A 148 7.25 -19.29 20.35
C ASN A 148 6.23 -18.14 20.41
N GLY A 149 5.35 -18.05 19.40
CA GLY A 149 4.34 -16.99 19.30
C GLY A 149 4.86 -15.68 18.67
N MET A 150 6.16 -15.55 18.42
CA MET A 150 6.79 -14.38 17.81
C MET A 150 6.98 -14.57 16.30
N VAL A 151 6.84 -13.49 15.54
CA VAL A 151 7.16 -13.47 14.11
C VAL A 151 8.69 -13.39 13.95
N VAL A 152 9.27 -14.39 13.31
CA VAL A 152 10.72 -14.46 13.04
C VAL A 152 10.96 -14.34 11.54
N MET A 153 11.99 -13.58 11.16
CA MET A 153 12.37 -13.35 9.76
C MET A 153 13.80 -13.80 9.51
N LYS A 154 14.03 -14.51 8.41
CA LYS A 154 15.34 -14.99 7.96
C LYS A 154 15.51 -14.70 6.47
N GLU A 155 16.69 -14.25 6.08
CA GLU A 155 17.07 -14.10 4.66
C GLU A 155 17.48 -15.45 4.09
N LEU A 156 17.08 -15.73 2.83
CA LEU A 156 17.32 -16.99 2.11
C LEU A 156 18.41 -16.89 1.05
#